data_AF-A0A0N0TNQ1-F1
#
_entry.id   AF-A0A0N0TNQ1-F1
#
_cell.length_a   1.000
_cell.length_b   1.000
_cell.length_c   1.000
_cell.angle_alpha   90.00
_cell.angle_beta   90.00
_cell.angle_gamma   90.00
#
_symmetry.space_group_name_H-M   'P 1'
#
loop_
_entity.id
_entity.type
_entity.pdbx_description
1 polymer ?
#
loop_
_entity_poly.entity_id
_entity_poly.type
_entity_poly.pdbx_seq_one_letter_code
_entity_poly.pdbx_strand_id
1 'polypeptide(L)'
;MYGFPTIPRIRWKALQCPGGRTALLQTLRLSPAQVRRGRLLRTLEEYEWSAGSAARGLHTSEPDLLDRLRRAGLGALLAPGLLGRHRRARL
;
A
#
# COMPACT_ATOMS: atom_id res chain seq x y z
N MET A 1 -11.08 18.82 -4.12
CA MET A 1 -12.03 17.82 -4.65
C MET A 1 -11.50 16.42 -4.27
N TYR A 2 -11.97 15.85 -3.16
CA TYR A 2 -11.55 14.50 -2.73
C TYR A 2 -12.32 13.48 -3.57
N GLY A 3 -11.67 12.91 -4.58
CA GLY A 3 -12.23 11.83 -5.38
C GLY A 3 -12.44 10.60 -4.51
N PHE A 4 -13.70 10.13 -4.42
CA PHE A 4 -14.05 8.88 -3.78
C PHE A 4 -13.13 7.75 -4.27
N PRO A 5 -12.55 6.92 -3.38
CA PRO A 5 -11.75 5.79 -3.81
C PRO A 5 -12.62 4.87 -4.64
N THR A 6 -12.12 4.49 -5.81
CA THR A 6 -12.66 3.40 -6.63
C THR A 6 -12.84 2.20 -5.73
N ILE A 7 -14.09 1.92 -5.34
CA ILE A 7 -14.43 0.79 -4.49
C ILE A 7 -13.91 -0.46 -5.20
N PRO A 8 -13.08 -1.30 -4.54
CA PRO A 8 -12.61 -2.53 -5.16
C PRO A 8 -13.82 -3.36 -5.60
N ARG A 9 -13.87 -3.72 -6.88
CA ARG A 9 -14.90 -4.64 -7.37
C ARG A 9 -14.56 -6.02 -6.85
N ILE A 10 -15.24 -6.42 -5.78
CA ILE A 10 -15.19 -7.76 -5.22
C ILE A 10 -16.24 -8.60 -5.95
N ARG A 11 -15.82 -9.72 -6.54
CA ARG A 11 -16.74 -10.73 -7.07
C ARG A 11 -16.56 -12.03 -6.30
N TRP A 12 -17.68 -12.58 -5.85
CA TRP A 12 -17.75 -13.87 -5.18
C TRP A 12 -18.24 -14.94 -6.16
N LYS A 13 -17.66 -16.12 -6.11
CA LYS A 13 -18.14 -17.30 -6.82
C LYS A 13 -18.10 -18.51 -5.88
N ALA A 14 -19.22 -19.19 -5.74
CA ALA A 14 -19.25 -20.50 -5.12
C ALA A 14 -18.70 -21.54 -6.11
N LEU A 15 -17.81 -22.39 -5.62
CA LEU A 15 -17.22 -23.51 -6.33
C LEU A 15 -17.62 -24.79 -5.61
N GLN A 16 -18.03 -25.80 -6.35
CA GLN A 16 -18.22 -27.14 -5.78
C GLN A 16 -16.92 -27.91 -5.84
N CYS A 17 -16.46 -28.35 -4.68
CA CYS A 17 -15.29 -29.20 -4.54
C CYS A 17 -15.68 -30.68 -4.70
N PRO A 18 -14.76 -31.53 -5.16
CA PRO A 18 -14.93 -32.98 -5.07
C PRO A 18 -15.24 -33.39 -3.63
N GLY A 19 -16.30 -34.18 -3.43
CA GLY A 19 -16.79 -34.58 -2.10
C GLY A 19 -17.86 -33.67 -1.49
N GLY A 20 -18.53 -32.82 -2.28
CA GLY A 20 -19.75 -32.10 -1.87
C GLY A 20 -19.51 -30.86 -0.99
N ARG A 21 -18.26 -30.42 -0.84
CA ARG A 21 -17.92 -29.20 -0.10
C ARG A 21 -18.04 -27.98 -1.01
N THR A 22 -18.55 -26.87 -0.49
CA THR A 22 -18.57 -25.59 -1.21
C THR A 22 -17.36 -24.75 -0.81
N ALA A 23 -16.60 -24.26 -1.79
CA ALA A 23 -15.52 -23.29 -1.60
C ALA A 23 -15.95 -21.90 -2.13
N LEU A 24 -15.51 -20.85 -1.45
CA LEU A 24 -15.76 -19.47 -1.86
C LEU A 24 -14.51 -18.89 -2.52
N LEU A 25 -14.62 -18.54 -3.79
CA LEU A 25 -13.59 -17.78 -4.48
C LEU A 25 -13.95 -16.30 -4.45
N GLN A 26 -13.06 -15.50 -3.88
CA GLN A 26 -13.10 -14.04 -3.94
C GLN A 26 -12.10 -13.56 -5.00
N THR A 27 -12.56 -12.82 -5.99
CA THR A 27 -11.69 -12.09 -6.91
C THR A 27 -11.75 -10.61 -6.60
N LEU A 28 -10.59 -9.98 -6.43
CA LEU A 28 -10.43 -8.57 -6.11
C LEU A 28 -9.60 -7.91 -7.22
N ARG A 29 -10.15 -6.87 -7.85
CA ARG A 29 -9.35 -5.97 -8.71
C ARG A 29 -8.98 -4.72 -7.93
N LEU A 30 -7.69 -4.51 -7.75
CA LEU A 30 -7.16 -3.27 -7.21
C LEU A 30 -7.18 -2.18 -8.28
N SER A 31 -7.58 -0.98 -7.90
CA SER A 31 -7.45 0.19 -8.75
C SER A 31 -5.96 0.57 -8.92
N PRO A 32 -5.58 1.28 -10.00
CA PRO A 32 -4.21 1.75 -10.17
C PRO A 32 -3.71 2.59 -8.99
N ALA A 33 -4.59 3.34 -8.34
CA ALA A 33 -4.27 4.11 -7.14
C ALA A 33 -3.95 3.20 -5.94
N GLN A 34 -4.70 2.11 -5.76
CA GLN A 34 -4.43 1.12 -4.71
C GLN A 34 -3.09 0.40 -4.94
N VAL A 35 -2.80 -0.01 -6.18
CA VAL A 35 -1.52 -0.65 -6.52
C VAL A 35 -0.34 0.30 -6.27
N ARG A 36 -0.46 1.57 -6.67
CA ARG A 36 0.59 2.58 -6.43
C ARG A 36 0.84 2.81 -4.93
N ARG A 37 -0.22 2.94 -4.12
CA ARG A 37 -0.08 3.04 -2.65
C ARG A 37 0.63 1.83 -2.08
N GLY A 38 0.20 0.63 -2.46
CA GLY A 38 0.81 -0.62 -2.00
C GLY A 38 2.29 -0.71 -2.34
N ARG A 39 2.69 -0.32 -3.55
CA ARG A 39 4.11 -0.26 -3.94
C ARG A 39 4.91 0.72 -3.08
N LEU A 40 4.39 1.94 -2.84
CA LEU A 40 5.08 2.92 -2.00
C LEU A 40 5.27 2.40 -0.56
N LEU A 41 4.24 1.78 0.02
CA LEU A 41 4.32 1.19 1.36
C LEU A 41 5.32 0.04 1.43
N ARG A 42 5.29 -0.86 0.45
CA ARG A 42 6.24 -1.98 0.35
C ARG A 42 7.67 -1.48 0.23
N THR A 43 7.92 -0.47 -0.60
CA THR A 43 9.26 0.10 -0.72
C THR A 43 9.71 0.75 0.60
N LEU A 44 8.83 1.49 1.28
CA LEU A 44 9.18 2.02 2.60
C LEU A 44 9.53 0.91 3.59
N GLU A 45 8.77 -0.19 3.62
CA GLU A 45 9.06 -1.36 4.45
C GLU A 45 10.41 -2.01 4.12
N GLU A 46 10.70 -2.22 2.83
CA GLU A 46 11.97 -2.77 2.32
C GLU A 46 13.18 -1.94 2.77
N TYR A 47 13.02 -0.62 2.90
CA TYR A 47 14.05 0.31 3.36
C TYR A 47 13.83 0.79 4.80
N GLU A 48 13.24 -0.05 5.66
CA GLU A 48 13.11 0.18 7.11
C GLU A 48 12.48 1.53 7.49
N TRP A 49 11.52 1.95 6.66
CA TRP A 49 10.82 3.22 6.76
C TRP A 49 11.75 4.45 6.74
N SER A 50 12.93 4.34 6.13
CA SER A 50 13.83 5.45 5.83
C SER A 50 13.44 6.11 4.52
N ALA A 51 12.88 7.33 4.57
CA ALA A 51 12.46 8.08 3.38
C ALA A 51 13.65 8.31 2.42
N GLY A 52 14.81 8.70 2.94
CA GLY A 52 16.02 8.91 2.12
C GLY A 52 16.57 7.62 1.49
N SER A 53 16.51 6.49 2.20
CA SER A 53 16.95 5.20 1.63
C SER A 53 15.96 4.69 0.58
N ALA A 54 14.66 4.80 0.85
CA ALA A 54 13.61 4.45 -0.10
C ALA A 54 13.65 5.31 -1.36
N ALA A 55 13.91 6.62 -1.23
CA ALA A 55 14.04 7.51 -2.37
C ALA A 55 15.20 7.11 -3.28
N ARG A 56 16.36 6.77 -2.68
CA ARG A 56 17.52 6.23 -3.40
C ARG A 56 17.19 4.93 -4.12
N GLY A 57 16.50 3.99 -3.46
CA GLY A 57 16.04 2.74 -4.07
C GLY A 57 15.06 2.94 -5.23
N LEU A 58 14.29 4.02 -5.23
CA LEU A 58 13.38 4.42 -6.31
C LEU A 58 14.02 5.33 -7.35
N HIS A 59 15.33 5.57 -7.27
CA HIS A 59 16.07 6.49 -8.14
C HIS A 59 15.41 7.89 -8.22
N THR A 60 15.00 8.43 -7.07
CA THR A 60 14.34 9.74 -6.96
C THR A 60 14.88 10.51 -5.77
N SER A 61 14.51 11.79 -5.65
CA SER A 61 14.87 12.59 -4.49
C SER A 61 13.93 12.32 -3.32
N GLU A 62 14.41 12.55 -2.09
CA GLU A 62 13.57 12.42 -0.90
C GLU A 62 12.36 13.38 -0.93
N PRO A 63 12.49 14.66 -1.31
CA PRO A 63 11.34 15.56 -1.50
C PRO A 63 10.31 15.02 -2.49
N ASP A 64 10.74 14.48 -3.63
CA ASP A 64 9.83 13.90 -4.63
C ASP A 64 9.06 12.70 -4.08
N LEU A 65 9.74 11.85 -3.29
CA LEU A 65 9.09 10.72 -2.62
C LEU A 65 8.04 11.20 -1.62
N LEU A 66 8.36 12.20 -0.80
CA LEU A 66 7.41 12.77 0.17
C LEU A 66 6.17 13.34 -0.52
N ASP A 67 6.35 14.03 -1.65
CA ASP A 67 5.23 14.53 -2.45
C ASP A 67 4.41 13.42 -3.10
N ARG A 68 5.05 12.34 -3.58
CA ARG A 68 4.35 11.14 -4.04
C ARG A 68 3.51 10.52 -2.93
N LEU A 69 4.02 10.45 -1.70
CA LEU A 69 3.28 9.94 -0.55
C LEU A 69 2.06 10.84 -0.25
N ARG A 70 2.22 12.16 -0.25
CA ARG A 70 1.09 13.10 -0.08
C ARG A 70 0.02 12.91 -1.16
N ARG A 71 0.42 12.90 -2.43
CA ARG A 71 -0.50 12.69 -3.58
C ARG A 71 -1.17 11.32 -3.56
N ALA A 72 -0.49 10.30 -3.03
CA ALA A 72 -1.05 8.99 -2.81
C ALA A 72 -2.01 8.94 -1.60
N GLY A 73 -2.24 10.04 -0.86
CA GLY A 73 -3.09 10.05 0.34
C GLY A 73 -2.42 9.40 1.56
N LEU A 74 -1.11 9.23 1.53
CA LEU A 74 -0.29 8.67 2.61
C LEU A 74 0.40 9.77 3.44
N GLY A 75 -0.02 11.03 3.30
CA GLY A 75 0.60 12.17 3.99
C GLY A 75 0.62 12.06 5.52
N ALA A 76 -0.34 11.36 6.12
CA ALA A 76 -0.37 11.09 7.56
C ALA A 76 0.85 10.28 8.05
N LEU A 77 1.51 9.52 7.16
CA LEU A 77 2.76 8.82 7.47
C LEU A 77 3.92 9.77 7.74
N LEU A 78 3.84 11.00 7.26
CA LEU A 78 4.88 12.01 7.42
C LEU A 78 4.77 12.77 8.74
N ALA A 79 3.75 12.47 9.56
CA ALA A 79 3.64 13.06 10.88
C ALA A 79 4.93 12.79 11.67
N PRO A 80 5.48 13.81 12.38
CA PRO A 80 6.71 13.65 13.14
C PRO A 80 6.65 12.41 14.05
N GLY A 81 7.69 11.58 13.97
CA GLY A 81 7.83 10.37 14.80
C GLY A 81 7.02 9.14 14.35
N LEU A 82 6.15 9.24 13.34
CA LEU A 82 5.32 8.10 12.87
C LEU A 82 6.15 6.96 12.25
N LEU A 83 7.06 7.33 11.34
CA LEU A 83 8.00 6.38 10.73
C LEU A 83 9.02 5.88 11.75
N GLY A 84 9.48 6.79 12.61
CA GLY A 84 10.44 6.49 13.68
C GLY A 84 9.91 5.49 14.72
N ARG A 85 8.62 5.54 15.08
CA ARG A 85 8.03 4.53 15.98
C ARG A 85 7.94 3.14 15.32
N HIS A 86 7.67 3.06 14.02
CA HIS A 86 7.60 1.77 13.33
C HIS A 86 8.98 1.14 13.23
N ARG A 87 10.03 1.95 13.01
CA ARG A 87 11.42 1.47 13.05
C ARG A 87 11.79 0.91 14.44
N ARG A 88 11.40 1.61 15.50
CA ARG A 88 11.66 1.17 16.89
C ARG A 88 10.91 -0.10 17.28
N ALA A 89 9.70 -0.31 16.77
CA ALA A 89 8.90 -1.50 17.08
C ALA A 89 9.42 -2.80 16.44
N ARG A 90 10.42 -2.73 15.56
CA ARG A 90 11.00 -3.90 14.86
C ARG A 90 12.30 -4.42 15.49
N LEU A 91 12.93 -3.61 16.37
CA LEU A 91 14.12 -3.99 17.14
C LEU A 91 13.69 -4.62 18.46
#